data_AF-A0A1H0BTH5-F1
#
_entry.id   AF-A0A1H0BTH5-F1
#
_cell.length_a   1.000
_cell.length_b   1.000
_cell.length_c   1.000
_cell.angle_alpha   90.00
_cell.angle_beta   90.00
_cell.angle_gamma   90.00
#
_symmetry.space_group_name_H-M   'P 1'
#
loop_
_entity.id
_entity.type
_entity.pdbx_description
1 polymer ?
#
loop_
_entity_poly.entity_id
_entity_poly.type
_entity_poly.pdbx_seq_one_letter_code
_entity_poly.pdbx_strand_id
1 'polypeptide(L)' 'MPGPGRAIAILLALVISLLALLLLAGHGPWSGRTLIDFGGRHGLNTGDLPVLLLWAVGMGGCSYLLFRRH' A
#
# COMPACT_ATOMS: atom_id res chain seq x y z
N MET A 1 17.39 5.14 19.64
CA MET A 1 16.02 4.60 19.47
C MET A 1 15.20 5.64 18.72
N PRO A 2 14.44 5.29 17.66
CA PRO A 2 13.55 6.25 17.00
C PRO A 2 12.57 6.81 18.05
N GLY A 3 12.33 8.13 18.02
CA GLY A 3 11.31 8.74 18.87
C GLY A 3 9.94 8.09 18.63
N PRO A 4 9.02 8.13 19.62
CA PRO A 4 7.74 7.42 19.56
C PRO A 4 6.94 7.72 18.28
N GLY A 5 6.94 8.97 17.81
CA GLY A 5 6.29 9.34 16.54
C GLY A 5 6.89 8.66 15.29
N ARG A 6 8.21 8.48 15.26
CA ARG A 6 8.89 7.76 14.16
C ARG A 6 8.58 6.27 14.21
N ALA A 7 8.53 5.67 15.41
CA ALA A 7 8.15 4.27 15.57
C ALA A 7 6.70 4.03 15.10
N ILE A 8 5.77 4.92 15.45
CA ILE A 8 4.37 4.87 15.01
C ILE A 8 4.27 5.01 13.48
N ALA A 9 4.98 5.95 12.87
CA ALA A 9 4.96 6.14 11.42
C ALA A 9 5.51 4.91 10.66
N ILE A 10 6.57 4.27 11.17
CA ILE A 10 7.10 3.02 10.60
C ILE A 10 6.08 1.89 10.73
N LEU A 11 5.47 1.73 11.91
CA LEU A 11 4.46 0.69 12.15
C LEU A 11 3.26 0.87 11.22
N LEU A 12 2.76 2.11 11.07
CA LEU A 12 1.67 2.43 10.16
C LEU A 12 2.02 2.10 8.71
N ALA A 13 3.21 2.48 8.24
CA ALA A 13 3.68 2.15 6.90
C ALA A 13 3.71 0.63 6.66
N LEU A 14 4.18 -0.15 7.64
CA LEU A 14 4.21 -1.62 7.55
C LEU A 14 2.79 -2.21 7.50
N VAL A 15 1.89 -1.77 8.37
CA VAL A 15 0.51 -2.26 8.42
C VAL A 15 -0.25 -1.93 7.14
N ILE A 16 -0.16 -0.68 6.66
CA ILE A 16 -0.83 -0.25 5.43
C ILE A 16 -0.28 -1.01 4.21
N SER A 17 1.02 -1.30 4.17
CA SER A 17 1.62 -2.12 3.12
C SER A 17 1.13 -3.57 3.17
N LEU A 18 1.04 -4.17 4.35
CA LEU A 18 0.51 -5.52 4.52
C LEU A 18 -0.96 -5.61 4.08
N LEU A 19 -1.79 -4.65 4.49
CA LEU A 19 -3.20 -4.60 4.10
C LEU A 19 -3.38 -4.41 2.60
N ALA A 20 -2.59 -3.53 1.98
CA ALA A 20 -2.60 -3.35 0.53
C ALA A 20 -2.28 -4.65 -0.20
N LEU A 21 -1.24 -5.38 0.24
CA LEU A 21 -0.88 -6.68 -0.34
C LEU A 21 -1.98 -7.73 -0.17
N LEU A 22 -2.64 -7.78 0.99
CA LEU A 22 -3.75 -8.72 1.22
C LEU A 22 -4.95 -8.42 0.31
N LEU A 23 -5.27 -7.13 0.13
CA LEU A 23 -6.34 -6.70 -0.76
C LEU A 23 -6.01 -6.98 -2.23
N LEU A 24 -4.76 -6.71 -2.64
CA LEU A 24 -4.28 -7.04 -3.98
C LEU A 24 -4.26 -8.56 -4.19
N ALA A 25 -3.86 -9.37 -3.20
CA ALA A 25 -3.82 -10.82 -3.34
C ALA A 25 -5.22 -11.45 -3.44
N GLY A 26 -6.21 -10.87 -2.75
CA GLY A 26 -7.61 -11.32 -2.71
C GLY A 26 -8.41 -10.95 -3.96
N HIS A 27 -7.95 -11.37 -5.15
CA HIS A 27 -8.63 -11.12 -6.43
C HIS A 27 -10.02 -11.79 -6.44
N GLY A 28 -11.05 -11.04 -6.07
CA GLY A 28 -12.44 -11.45 -6.25
C GLY A 28 -12.91 -11.31 -7.70
N PRO A 29 -14.09 -11.85 -8.07
CA PRO A 29 -14.65 -11.76 -9.43
C PRO A 29 -14.88 -10.32 -9.95
N TRP A 30 -14.68 -9.31 -9.11
CA TRP A 30 -14.80 -7.88 -9.43
C TRP A 30 -13.45 -7.15 -9.57
N SER A 31 -12.32 -7.87 -9.72
CA SER A 31 -11.00 -7.26 -9.93
C SER A 31 -10.93 -6.42 -11.23
N GLY A 32 -11.83 -6.66 -12.18
CA GLY A 32 -11.93 -5.91 -13.43
C GLY A 32 -10.88 -6.35 -14.45
N ARG A 33 -10.49 -5.43 -15.34
CA ARG A 33 -9.57 -5.74 -16.44
C ARG A 33 -8.13 -5.76 -15.94
N THR A 34 -7.34 -6.74 -16.37
CA THR A 34 -5.89 -6.75 -16.16
C THR A 34 -5.22 -5.62 -16.94
N LEU A 35 -4.47 -4.77 -16.22
CA LEU A 35 -3.68 -3.66 -16.74
C LEU A 35 -2.23 -4.07 -16.99
N ILE A 36 -1.65 -4.85 -16.07
CA ILE A 36 -0.26 -5.35 -16.16
C ILE A 36 -0.27 -6.83 -15.82
N ASP A 37 0.29 -7.66 -16.69
CA ASP A 37 0.46 -9.10 -16.45
C ASP A 37 1.90 -9.37 -15.96
N PHE A 38 2.04 -10.06 -14.83
CA PHE A 38 3.33 -10.44 -14.24
C PHE A 38 3.70 -11.91 -14.48
N GLY A 39 2.97 -12.60 -15.35
CA GLY A 39 3.25 -13.98 -15.75
C GLY A 39 2.05 -14.89 -15.53
N GLY A 40 1.01 -14.73 -16.35
CA GLY A 40 -0.07 -15.69 -16.65
C GLY A 40 -1.02 -16.07 -15.50
N ARG A 41 -0.62 -15.84 -14.24
CA ARG A 41 -1.38 -16.20 -13.03
C ARG A 41 -1.53 -15.06 -12.04
N HIS A 42 -0.77 -13.97 -12.21
CA HIS A 42 -0.81 -12.78 -11.36
C HIS A 42 -0.69 -11.54 -12.24
N GLY A 43 -1.55 -10.56 -11.99
CA GLY A 43 -1.56 -9.32 -12.75
C GLY A 43 -2.22 -8.21 -11.94
N LEU A 44 -1.84 -6.98 -12.23
CA LEU A 44 -2.43 -5.78 -11.66
C LEU A 44 -3.68 -5.43 -12.46
N ASN A 45 -4.82 -5.31 -11.80
CA ASN A 45 -6.12 -5.09 -12.39
C ASN A 45 -6.63 -3.68 -12.08
N THR A 46 -7.66 -3.25 -12.81
CA THR A 46 -8.32 -1.95 -12.57
C THR A 46 -8.85 -1.81 -11.14
N GLY A 47 -9.30 -2.90 -10.53
CA GLY A 47 -9.76 -2.93 -9.14
C GLY A 47 -8.65 -2.69 -8.11
N ASP A 48 -7.38 -2.83 -8.50
CA ASP A 48 -6.23 -2.61 -7.61
C ASP A 48 -5.83 -1.14 -7.55
N LEU A 49 -6.26 -0.31 -8.51
CA LEU A 49 -5.91 1.12 -8.57
C LEU A 49 -6.36 1.91 -7.32
N PRO A 50 -7.59 1.77 -6.80
CA PRO A 50 -7.99 2.47 -5.58
C PRO A 50 -7.19 2.03 -4.36
N VAL A 51 -6.83 0.74 -4.28
CA VAL A 51 -6.03 0.18 -3.17
C VAL A 51 -4.62 0.77 -3.21
N LEU A 52 -3.99 0.81 -4.39
CA LEU A 52 -2.68 1.40 -4.60
C LEU A 52 -2.67 2.91 -4.34
N LEU A 53 -3.73 3.62 -4.74
CA LEU A 53 -3.87 5.04 -4.48
C LEU A 53 -3.95 5.31 -2.97
N LEU A 54 -4.77 4.55 -2.25
CA LEU A 54 -4.91 4.68 -0.80
C LEU A 54 -3.60 4.34 -0.07
N TRP A 55 -2.91 3.28 -0.52
CA TRP A 55 -1.58 2.93 -0.02
C TRP A 55 -0.57 4.06 -0.24
N ALA A 56 -0.53 4.66 -1.44
CA ALA A 56 0.39 5.75 -1.77
C ALA A 56 0.15 6.99 -0.89
N VAL A 57 -1.12 7.33 -0.62
CA VAL A 57 -1.48 8.42 0.30
C VAL A 57 -1.00 8.11 1.72
N GLY A 58 -1.24 6.89 2.21
CA GLY A 58 -0.78 6.44 3.53
C GLY A 58 0.75 6.50 3.67
N MET A 59 1.47 6.03 2.65
CA MET A 59 2.93 6.11 2.59
C MET A 59 3.43 7.56 2.56
N GLY A 60 2.79 8.43 1.78
CA GLY A 60 3.10 9.87 1.75
C GLY A 60 2.95 10.52 3.11
N GLY A 61 1.88 10.20 3.85
CA GLY A 61 1.68 10.67 5.23
C GLY A 61 2.76 10.16 6.19
N CYS A 62 3.10 8.87 6.12
CA CYS A 62 4.17 8.29 6.95
C CYS A 62 5.54 8.92 6.63
N SER A 63 5.87 9.08 5.35
CA SER A 63 7.09 9.76 4.91
C SER A 63 7.14 11.21 5.38
N TYR A 64 6.04 11.95 5.26
CA TYR A 64 5.95 13.30 5.78
C TYR A 64 6.29 13.35 7.28
N LEU A 65 5.67 12.48 8.08
CA LEU A 65 5.94 12.41 9.52
C LEU A 65 7.38 11.99 9.86
N LEU A 66 8.01 11.15 9.03
CA LEU A 66 9.40 10.72 9.22
C LEU A 66 10.42 11.79 8.82
N PHE A 67 10.12 12.59 7.81
CA PHE A 67 11.01 13.62 7.28
C PHE A 67 10.73 15.03 7.80
N ARG A 68 9.63 15.23 8.52
CA ARG A 68 9.39 16.46 9.28
C ARG A 68 10.45 16.55 10.39
N ARG A 69 11.58 17.18 10.07
CA ARG A 69 12.65 17.49 11.03
C ARG A 69 12.09 18.45 12.08
N HIS A 70 12.11 18.03 13.34
CA HIS A 70 12.32 18.95 14.46
C HIS A 70 13.83 19.18 14.58
#